data_AF-A0A9N7YNL9-F1
#
_entry.id   AF-A0A9N7YNL9-F1
#
_cell.length_a   1.000
_cell.length_b   1.000
_cell.length_c   1.000
_cell.angle_alpha   90.00
_cell.angle_beta   90.00
_cell.angle_gamma   90.00
#
_symmetry.space_group_name_H-M   'P 1'
#
loop_
_entity.id
_entity.type
_entity.pdbx_description
1 polymer ?
#
loop_
_entity_poly.entity_id
_entity_poly.type
_entity_poly.pdbx_seq_one_letter_code
_entity_poly.pdbx_strand_id
1 'polypeptide(L)'
;MSAVRLPLMTLTEMLNVVRPSGLLSPDDLLDAIKTRSESRNMDLNYRGMLGQCPPSSACSHTRREHRHHEVRSSGGEGELKSALLDGDTQNYDLDHGFSRHPIEEDGRAGIQVKLGQSFIINHIRLLLWDRDSRSYSYYIEVSMDELDWVRVVDHSKVLCRSWQNLYFTPQVCRYVRIVGTHNTVNKVFHLVAFECMFTNHSFTLEDGLVVPSENVATIASCASVIEGVSRSRNALLNGDTRNYDWDSGYTCHQLGSGAIVIQLAQPFSIGSLRLLLWDCDERSYSYYIEVSTNQQQWTKVLDRTRVACRSWQTLMFDKQPASFIRIVGTHNTANEVFHCVHFECPAQLDTEVKEGSPGLNSSDSDAASQHPRPQRPSRTHSLLPSQPSSPSSSSSQSNL
;
A
#
# COMPACT_ATOMS: atom_id res chain seq x y z
N MET A 1 -15.64 19.02 -38.47
CA MET A 1 -14.54 19.78 -37.84
C MET A 1 -13.86 19.03 -36.70
N SER A 2 -14.56 18.23 -35.89
CA SER A 2 -13.97 17.47 -34.77
C SER A 2 -12.92 16.39 -35.12
N ALA A 3 -12.79 16.01 -36.40
CA ALA A 3 -11.85 14.98 -36.84
C ALA A 3 -10.42 15.51 -37.07
N VAL A 4 -10.25 16.80 -37.34
CA VAL A 4 -8.95 17.42 -37.64
C VAL A 4 -8.44 18.17 -36.42
N ARG A 5 -7.28 17.75 -35.90
CA ARG A 5 -6.64 18.35 -34.72
C ARG A 5 -5.73 19.51 -35.12
N LEU A 6 -6.33 20.56 -35.69
CA LEU A 6 -5.60 21.76 -36.15
C LEU A 6 -4.69 22.37 -35.06
N PRO A 7 -5.10 22.46 -33.78
CA PRO A 7 -4.25 23.03 -32.74
C PRO A 7 -2.93 22.29 -32.49
N LEU A 8 -2.80 21.04 -32.96
CA LEU A 8 -1.57 20.25 -32.84
C LEU A 8 -0.57 20.48 -33.97
N MET A 9 -0.99 21.14 -35.06
CA MET A 9 -0.09 21.44 -36.18
C MET A 9 0.86 22.59 -35.84
N THR A 10 2.03 22.58 -36.46
CA THR A 10 2.95 23.70 -36.35
C THR A 10 2.36 24.94 -37.03
N LEU A 11 2.82 26.13 -36.62
CA LEU A 11 2.31 27.38 -37.20
C LEU A 11 2.65 27.45 -38.70
N THR A 12 3.84 26.95 -39.05
CA THR A 12 4.31 26.80 -40.42
C THR A 12 3.39 25.93 -41.26
N GLU A 13 2.96 24.76 -40.77
CA GLU A 13 2.03 23.89 -41.49
C GLU A 13 0.65 24.55 -41.66
N MET A 14 0.14 25.19 -40.60
CA MET A 14 -1.14 25.90 -40.67
C MET A 14 -1.13 27.01 -41.72
N LEU A 15 -0.07 27.82 -41.77
CA LEU A 15 0.02 28.96 -42.67
C LEU A 15 0.43 28.60 -44.10
N ASN A 16 1.29 27.59 -44.28
CA ASN A 16 1.91 27.29 -45.58
C ASN A 16 1.31 26.05 -46.27
N VAL A 17 0.61 25.18 -45.54
CA VAL A 17 -0.01 23.96 -46.10
C VAL A 17 -1.53 24.04 -45.99
N VAL A 18 -2.05 24.31 -44.80
CA VAL A 18 -3.50 24.28 -44.56
C VAL A 18 -4.19 25.50 -45.16
N ARG A 19 -3.69 26.72 -44.90
CA ARG A 19 -4.28 27.95 -45.44
C ARG A 19 -4.33 27.97 -46.97
N PRO A 20 -3.27 27.62 -47.73
CA PRO A 20 -3.33 27.60 -49.19
C PRO A 20 -4.20 26.50 -49.77
N SER A 21 -4.51 25.43 -49.00
CA SER A 21 -5.38 24.35 -49.47
C SER A 21 -6.82 24.79 -49.71
N GLY A 22 -7.28 25.87 -49.07
CA GLY A 22 -8.66 26.36 -49.17
C GLY A 22 -9.71 25.42 -48.58
N LEU A 23 -9.31 24.32 -47.92
CA LEU A 23 -10.22 23.32 -47.36
C LEU A 23 -10.91 23.76 -46.06
N LEU A 24 -10.36 24.79 -45.39
CA LEU A 24 -10.81 25.30 -44.10
C LEU A 24 -10.91 26.82 -44.15
N SER A 25 -11.83 27.40 -43.38
CA SER A 25 -11.99 28.84 -43.36
C SER A 25 -10.81 29.52 -42.64
N PRO A 26 -10.49 30.78 -42.96
CA PRO A 26 -9.48 31.53 -42.23
C PRO A 26 -9.80 31.68 -40.73
N ASP A 27 -11.08 31.77 -40.37
CA ASP A 27 -11.51 31.91 -38.97
C ASP A 27 -11.22 30.63 -38.19
N ASP A 28 -11.44 29.45 -38.78
CA ASP A 28 -11.10 28.16 -38.15
C ASP A 28 -9.59 28.02 -37.87
N LEU A 29 -8.75 28.58 -38.74
CA LEU A 29 -7.30 28.62 -38.54
C LEU A 29 -6.91 29.58 -37.41
N LEU A 30 -7.55 30.74 -37.35
CA LEU A 30 -7.33 31.71 -36.28
C LEU A 30 -7.75 31.14 -34.92
N ASP A 31 -8.89 30.46 -34.86
CA ASP A 31 -9.38 29.78 -33.65
C ASP A 31 -8.43 28.65 -33.22
N ALA A 32 -7.89 27.88 -34.17
CA ALA A 32 -6.91 26.84 -33.88
C ALA A 32 -5.58 27.41 -33.35
N ILE A 33 -5.09 28.51 -33.94
CA ILE A 33 -3.89 29.21 -33.46
C ILE A 33 -4.14 29.77 -32.06
N LYS A 34 -5.28 30.42 -31.84
CA LYS A 34 -5.68 30.97 -30.53
C LYS A 34 -5.72 29.86 -29.48
N THR A 35 -6.39 28.74 -29.77
CA THR A 35 -6.46 27.58 -28.88
C THR A 35 -5.07 27.08 -28.51
N ARG A 36 -4.17 26.94 -29.49
CA ARG A 36 -2.79 26.49 -29.24
C ARG A 36 -1.98 27.48 -28.40
N SER A 37 -2.18 28.78 -28.58
CA SER A 37 -1.44 29.82 -27.86
C SER A 37 -1.95 30.05 -26.44
N GLU A 38 -3.24 29.84 -26.19
CA GLU A 38 -3.88 30.10 -24.89
C GLU A 38 -3.99 28.85 -24.00
N SER A 39 -3.95 27.64 -24.58
CA SER A 39 -4.08 26.38 -23.83
C SER A 39 -2.72 25.82 -23.40
N ARG A 40 -2.70 25.05 -22.31
CA ARG A 40 -1.54 24.20 -22.00
C ARG A 40 -1.43 23.08 -23.03
N ASN A 41 -0.22 22.57 -23.24
CA ASN A 41 0.00 21.55 -24.26
C ASN A 41 -0.76 20.26 -23.94
N MET A 42 -0.79 19.85 -22.66
CA MET A 42 -1.52 18.68 -22.19
C MET A 42 -3.05 18.81 -22.28
N ASP A 43 -3.58 20.02 -22.44
CA ASP A 43 -5.02 20.25 -22.64
C ASP A 43 -5.43 20.07 -24.12
N LEU A 44 -4.46 19.97 -25.03
CA LEU A 44 -4.74 19.74 -26.44
C LEU A 44 -5.21 18.31 -26.70
N ASN A 45 -6.08 18.14 -27.68
CA ASN A 45 -6.73 16.86 -27.99
C ASN A 45 -5.80 15.89 -28.73
N TYR A 46 -4.75 15.40 -28.06
CA TYR A 46 -3.82 14.41 -28.58
C TYR A 46 -4.49 13.06 -28.85
N ARG A 47 -3.92 12.31 -29.81
CA ARG A 47 -4.29 10.91 -30.03
C ARG A 47 -3.30 10.01 -29.33
N GLY A 48 -3.80 9.08 -28.52
CA GLY A 48 -3.03 7.97 -27.97
C GLY A 48 -3.49 6.64 -28.54
N MET A 49 -2.60 5.66 -28.55
CA MET A 49 -2.99 4.27 -28.75
C MET A 49 -3.53 3.68 -27.44
N LEU A 50 -4.50 2.77 -27.56
CA LEU A 50 -4.93 1.92 -26.46
C LEU A 50 -4.10 0.63 -26.49
N GLY A 51 -3.43 0.32 -25.38
CA GLY A 51 -2.62 -0.87 -25.25
C GLY A 51 -1.88 -0.90 -23.92
N GLN A 52 -1.32 -2.06 -23.58
CA GLN A 52 -0.31 -2.13 -22.54
C GLN A 52 0.99 -1.57 -23.14
N CYS A 53 1.68 -0.64 -22.47
CA CYS A 53 3.09 -0.45 -22.79
C CYS A 53 3.80 -1.73 -22.33
N PRO A 54 4.37 -2.52 -23.25
CA PRO A 54 4.99 -3.77 -22.86
C PRO A 54 6.14 -3.47 -21.88
N PRO A 55 6.34 -4.27 -20.82
CA PRO A 55 7.66 -4.35 -20.22
C PRO A 55 8.64 -4.70 -21.34
N SER A 56 9.80 -4.05 -21.38
CA SER A 56 10.72 -4.11 -22.51
C SER A 56 11.21 -5.52 -22.85
N SER A 57 10.97 -6.51 -21.98
CA SER A 57 11.24 -7.93 -22.20
C SER A 57 10.39 -8.60 -23.30
N ALA A 58 9.24 -8.02 -23.72
CA ALA A 58 8.53 -8.48 -24.91
C ALA A 58 9.28 -8.20 -26.23
N CYS A 59 10.35 -7.39 -26.20
CA CYS A 59 11.19 -7.09 -27.37
C CYS A 59 12.40 -8.01 -27.55
N SER A 60 12.61 -9.02 -26.68
CA SER A 60 13.81 -9.87 -26.78
C SER A 60 13.72 -11.00 -27.82
N HIS A 61 12.51 -11.37 -28.29
CA HIS A 61 12.34 -12.54 -29.19
C HIS A 61 11.69 -12.25 -30.55
N THR A 62 11.18 -11.05 -30.81
CA THR A 62 10.69 -10.66 -32.14
C THR A 62 11.60 -9.61 -32.74
N ARG A 63 12.67 -10.08 -33.37
CA ARG A 63 13.54 -9.31 -34.26
C ARG A 63 12.73 -8.82 -35.47
N ARG A 64 12.01 -7.70 -35.33
CA ARG A 64 11.48 -6.85 -36.42
C ARG A 64 10.90 -5.54 -35.82
N GLU A 65 11.65 -4.44 -35.96
CA GLU A 65 11.19 -3.04 -36.08
C GLU A 65 10.19 -2.44 -35.05
N HIS A 66 10.30 -2.70 -33.75
CA HIS A 66 9.46 -2.03 -32.74
C HIS A 66 10.21 -1.01 -31.87
N ARG A 67 9.67 0.22 -31.85
CA ARG A 67 10.20 1.49 -31.30
C ARG A 67 10.68 1.35 -29.85
N HIS A 68 11.92 1.74 -29.59
CA HIS A 68 12.56 1.67 -28.28
C HIS A 68 11.86 2.57 -27.24
N HIS A 69 11.59 2.02 -26.05
CA HIS A 69 11.30 2.79 -24.83
C HIS A 69 12.63 3.19 -24.20
N GLU A 70 12.75 4.44 -23.73
CA GLU A 70 14.00 4.98 -23.19
C GLU A 70 13.79 5.43 -21.75
N VAL A 71 14.63 4.95 -20.83
CA VAL A 71 14.65 5.39 -19.43
C VAL A 71 15.79 6.37 -19.23
N ARG A 72 15.50 7.53 -18.63
CA ARG A 72 16.45 8.57 -18.28
C ARG A 72 16.32 8.87 -16.79
N SER A 73 17.42 8.87 -16.06
CA SER A 73 17.49 9.41 -14.70
C SER A 73 18.33 10.68 -14.76
N SER A 74 17.83 11.78 -14.20
CA SER A 74 18.59 13.03 -14.08
C SER A 74 19.37 12.98 -12.76
N GLY A 75 20.71 12.93 -12.81
CA GLY A 75 21.53 12.93 -11.58
C GLY A 75 22.90 12.25 -11.63
N GLY A 76 23.38 11.79 -12.79
CA GLY A 76 24.74 11.22 -12.92
C GLY A 76 24.79 10.07 -13.91
N GLU A 77 25.90 9.94 -14.63
CA GLU A 77 26.16 8.77 -15.47
C GLU A 77 26.25 7.51 -14.59
N GLY A 78 25.35 6.57 -14.85
CA GLY A 78 25.31 5.27 -14.19
C GLY A 78 24.07 5.12 -13.31
N GLU A 79 23.20 4.19 -13.67
CA GLU A 79 22.41 3.31 -12.77
C GLU A 79 21.26 2.66 -13.55
N LEU A 80 21.58 1.49 -14.11
CA LEU A 80 20.72 0.43 -14.67
C LEU A 80 19.36 0.87 -15.24
N LYS A 81 19.40 1.67 -16.30
CA LYS A 81 18.24 2.03 -17.15
C LYS A 81 17.45 0.82 -17.66
N SER A 82 18.11 -0.34 -17.80
CA SER A 82 17.49 -1.58 -18.26
C SER A 82 16.72 -2.32 -17.16
N ALA A 83 17.11 -2.17 -15.88
CA ALA A 83 16.51 -2.93 -14.78
C ALA A 83 15.04 -2.57 -14.56
N LEU A 84 14.67 -1.31 -14.80
CA LEU A 84 13.31 -0.85 -14.56
C LEU A 84 12.25 -1.54 -15.45
N LEU A 85 12.66 -2.00 -16.63
CA LEU A 85 11.78 -2.51 -17.67
C LEU A 85 12.13 -3.94 -18.11
N ASP A 86 13.06 -4.63 -17.44
CA ASP A 86 13.49 -5.99 -17.79
C ASP A 86 12.46 -7.07 -17.41
N GLY A 87 11.50 -6.72 -16.56
CA GLY A 87 10.46 -7.62 -16.05
C GLY A 87 10.91 -8.50 -14.89
N ASP A 88 12.14 -8.33 -14.39
CA ASP A 88 12.60 -8.98 -13.18
C ASP A 88 12.07 -8.22 -11.95
N THR A 89 11.20 -8.88 -11.21
CA THR A 89 10.54 -8.33 -10.02
C THR A 89 10.90 -9.12 -8.77
N GLN A 90 11.90 -10.00 -8.86
CA GLN A 90 12.26 -10.93 -7.79
C GLN A 90 13.75 -10.92 -7.47
N ASN A 91 14.64 -10.76 -8.46
CA ASN A 91 16.08 -10.89 -8.25
C ASN A 91 16.78 -9.53 -8.12
N TYR A 92 16.25 -8.64 -7.28
CA TYR A 92 16.90 -7.39 -6.89
C TYR A 92 17.51 -7.49 -5.49
N ASP A 93 18.72 -6.96 -5.35
CA ASP A 93 19.56 -6.98 -4.14
C ASP A 93 20.09 -5.58 -3.83
N LEU A 94 20.97 -5.43 -2.82
CA LEU A 94 21.41 -4.11 -2.36
C LEU A 94 22.09 -3.26 -3.44
N ASP A 95 22.63 -3.88 -4.49
CA ASP A 95 23.45 -3.23 -5.50
C ASP A 95 22.83 -3.29 -6.92
N HIS A 96 21.89 -4.21 -7.19
CA HIS A 96 21.34 -4.46 -8.52
C HIS A 96 19.81 -4.61 -8.55
N GLY A 97 19.24 -4.49 -9.75
CA GLY A 97 17.82 -4.75 -10.00
C GLY A 97 16.88 -3.58 -9.72
N PHE A 98 17.38 -2.35 -9.67
CA PHE A 98 16.55 -1.16 -9.54
C PHE A 98 17.17 0.06 -10.24
N SER A 99 16.31 0.99 -10.63
CA SER A 99 16.69 2.37 -10.99
C SER A 99 16.59 3.27 -9.76
N ARG A 100 17.41 4.32 -9.71
CA ARG A 100 17.37 5.29 -8.61
C ARG A 100 17.61 6.73 -9.08
N HIS A 101 17.23 7.67 -8.21
CA HIS A 101 17.60 9.08 -8.36
C HIS A 101 17.77 9.73 -6.96
N PRO A 102 18.61 10.77 -6.83
CA PRO A 102 18.72 11.53 -5.59
C PRO A 102 17.41 12.29 -5.31
N ILE A 103 17.04 12.38 -4.03
CA ILE A 103 15.90 13.17 -3.57
C ILE A 103 16.40 14.59 -3.29
N GLU A 104 16.06 15.52 -4.18
CA GLU A 104 16.45 16.92 -4.13
C GLU A 104 15.25 17.81 -3.78
N GLU A 105 15.50 18.93 -3.09
CA GLU A 105 14.43 19.85 -2.66
C GLU A 105 13.79 20.63 -3.82
N ASP A 106 14.49 20.76 -4.95
CA ASP A 106 14.02 21.54 -6.10
C ASP A 106 13.09 20.76 -7.04
N GLY A 107 12.90 19.45 -6.79
CA GLY A 107 12.02 18.57 -7.57
C GLY A 107 12.42 18.39 -9.04
N ARG A 108 13.64 18.78 -9.42
CA ARG A 108 14.12 18.67 -10.80
C ARG A 108 14.63 17.27 -11.14
N ALA A 109 15.08 16.54 -10.14
CA ALA A 109 15.55 15.16 -10.29
C ALA A 109 14.38 14.16 -10.30
N GLY A 110 14.37 13.23 -11.26
CA GLY A 110 13.40 12.14 -11.30
C GLY A 110 13.73 11.07 -12.33
N ILE A 111 13.07 9.92 -12.21
CA ILE A 111 13.13 8.84 -13.21
C ILE A 111 12.12 9.16 -14.30
N GLN A 112 12.59 9.32 -15.53
CA GLN A 112 11.78 9.62 -16.70
C GLN A 112 11.75 8.42 -17.65
N VAL A 113 10.54 8.05 -18.06
CA VAL A 113 10.28 6.97 -19.02
C VAL A 113 9.67 7.59 -20.27
N LYS A 114 10.38 7.48 -21.40
CA LYS A 114 9.90 7.87 -22.72
C LYS A 114 9.29 6.67 -23.42
N LEU A 115 8.01 6.81 -23.77
CA LEU A 115 7.26 5.83 -24.53
C LEU A 115 7.60 5.95 -26.02
N GLY A 116 7.68 4.80 -26.71
CA GLY A 116 7.96 4.76 -28.14
C GLY A 116 6.90 5.46 -29.00
N GLN A 117 5.69 5.64 -28.47
CA GLN A 117 4.54 6.31 -29.08
C GLN A 117 3.72 7.06 -28.00
N SER A 118 2.71 7.83 -28.41
CA SER A 118 1.71 8.35 -27.49
C SER A 118 0.69 7.26 -27.13
N PHE A 119 0.44 7.08 -25.84
CA PHE A 119 -0.53 6.13 -25.31
C PHE A 119 -1.56 6.83 -24.45
N ILE A 120 -2.77 6.27 -24.41
CA ILE A 120 -3.77 6.60 -23.39
C ILE A 120 -3.49 5.69 -22.21
N ILE A 121 -3.22 6.24 -21.02
CA ILE A 121 -3.00 5.46 -19.80
C ILE A 121 -3.89 5.96 -18.67
N ASN A 122 -4.28 5.05 -17.79
CA ASN A 122 -5.05 5.35 -16.58
C ASN A 122 -4.66 4.43 -15.39
N HIS A 123 -3.68 3.57 -15.59
CA HIS A 123 -3.20 2.62 -14.60
C HIS A 123 -1.67 2.53 -14.67
N ILE A 124 -1.02 2.72 -13.53
CA ILE A 124 0.42 2.56 -13.35
C ILE A 124 0.64 1.55 -12.24
N ARG A 125 1.54 0.60 -12.48
CA ARG A 125 2.07 -0.28 -11.43
C ARG A 125 3.54 0.01 -11.25
N LEU A 126 3.98 0.09 -10.00
CA LEU A 126 5.39 0.25 -9.71
C LEU A 126 5.78 -0.53 -8.47
N LEU A 127 6.99 -1.07 -8.48
CA LEU A 127 7.57 -1.79 -7.34
C LEU A 127 8.60 -0.90 -6.68
N LEU A 128 8.28 -0.42 -5.49
CA LEU A 128 9.25 0.24 -4.63
C LEU A 128 10.13 -0.83 -3.96
N TRP A 129 11.38 -0.48 -3.67
CA TRP A 129 12.25 -1.33 -2.87
C TRP A 129 11.60 -1.72 -1.53
N ASP A 130 11.55 -3.01 -1.23
CA ASP A 130 10.84 -3.54 -0.06
C ASP A 130 11.58 -4.70 0.64
N ARG A 131 12.92 -4.84 0.44
CA ARG A 131 13.72 -5.87 1.11
C ARG A 131 14.06 -5.57 2.58
N ASP A 132 13.90 -4.32 3.01
CA ASP A 132 14.02 -3.85 4.39
C ASP A 132 12.84 -2.95 4.74
N SER A 133 12.68 -2.46 5.98
CA SER A 133 11.47 -1.73 6.45
C SER A 133 11.27 -0.31 5.89
N ARG A 134 12.06 0.13 4.91
CA ARG A 134 11.96 1.51 4.40
C ARG A 134 10.65 1.79 3.66
N SER A 135 10.25 3.05 3.67
CA SER A 135 9.09 3.53 2.92
C SER A 135 9.45 4.77 2.12
N TYR A 136 8.66 5.05 1.08
CA TYR A 136 8.88 6.14 0.15
C TYR A 136 7.67 7.05 0.02
N SER A 137 7.93 8.32 -0.26
CA SER A 137 6.93 9.28 -0.77
C SER A 137 7.35 9.72 -2.16
N TYR A 138 6.39 9.93 -3.05
CA TYR A 138 6.65 10.27 -4.44
C TYR A 138 5.43 10.91 -5.11
N TYR A 139 5.63 11.49 -6.28
CA TYR A 139 4.53 11.84 -7.18
C TYR A 139 4.86 11.39 -8.60
N ILE A 140 3.82 11.27 -9.43
CA ILE A 140 3.95 10.87 -10.83
C ILE A 140 3.32 11.94 -11.71
N GLU A 141 4.06 12.34 -12.74
CA GLU A 141 3.63 13.30 -13.75
C GLU A 141 3.73 12.68 -15.13
N VAL A 142 2.84 13.12 -16.02
CA VAL A 142 2.82 12.71 -17.42
C VAL A 142 2.92 13.93 -18.32
N SER A 143 3.53 13.74 -19.48
CA SER A 143 3.73 14.81 -20.47
C SER A 143 3.71 14.29 -21.90
N MET A 144 3.42 15.17 -22.85
CA MET A 144 3.55 14.93 -24.29
C MET A 144 4.84 15.49 -24.89
N ASP A 145 5.49 16.45 -24.23
CA ASP A 145 6.60 17.25 -24.79
C ASP A 145 7.80 17.47 -23.84
N GLU A 146 7.78 16.91 -22.63
CA GLU A 146 8.79 17.09 -21.58
C GLU A 146 8.83 18.50 -20.95
N LEU A 147 7.94 19.41 -21.37
CA LEU A 147 7.87 20.80 -20.89
C LEU A 147 6.63 21.01 -20.02
N ASP A 148 5.47 20.58 -20.52
CA ASP A 148 4.20 20.70 -19.81
C ASP A 148 3.86 19.37 -19.14
N TRP A 149 3.85 19.38 -17.81
CA TRP A 149 3.64 18.20 -16.98
C TRP A 149 2.32 18.29 -16.23
N VAL A 150 1.58 17.18 -16.23
CA VAL A 150 0.36 17.01 -15.45
C VAL A 150 0.60 15.96 -14.38
N ARG A 151 0.39 16.32 -13.12
CA ARG A 151 0.46 15.40 -11.99
C ARG A 151 -0.76 14.50 -11.98
N VAL A 152 -0.54 13.20 -12.10
CA VAL A 152 -1.60 12.17 -12.14
C VAL A 152 -1.73 11.43 -10.82
N VAL A 153 -0.65 11.35 -10.04
CA VAL A 153 -0.62 10.76 -8.69
C VAL A 153 0.21 11.67 -7.80
N ASP A 154 -0.33 12.02 -6.63
CA ASP A 154 0.40 12.76 -5.60
C ASP A 154 0.44 11.98 -4.28
N HIS A 155 1.58 11.37 -3.99
CA HIS A 155 1.88 10.69 -2.73
C HIS A 155 3.08 11.36 -2.04
N SER A 156 3.27 12.66 -2.24
CA SER A 156 4.47 13.39 -1.81
C SER A 156 4.65 13.46 -0.30
N LYS A 157 3.57 13.24 0.46
CA LYS A 157 3.50 13.39 1.93
C LYS A 157 3.04 12.11 2.65
N VAL A 158 2.94 11.00 1.94
CA VAL A 158 2.44 9.72 2.47
C VAL A 158 3.48 8.64 2.24
N LEU A 159 3.54 7.67 3.15
CA LEU A 159 4.53 6.59 3.08
C LEU A 159 3.93 5.38 2.35
N CYS A 160 4.64 4.94 1.33
CA CYS A 160 4.30 3.83 0.44
C CYS A 160 5.43 2.79 0.43
N ARG A 161 5.09 1.55 0.08
CA ARG A 161 6.04 0.42 0.11
C ARG A 161 5.62 -0.70 -0.84
N SER A 162 6.60 -1.39 -1.43
CA SER A 162 6.37 -2.55 -2.31
C SER A 162 5.53 -2.18 -3.54
N TRP A 163 4.75 -3.12 -4.08
CA TRP A 163 3.90 -2.92 -5.23
C TRP A 163 2.81 -1.88 -4.99
N GLN A 164 2.72 -0.93 -5.90
CA GLN A 164 1.69 0.08 -5.97
C GLN A 164 0.83 -0.21 -7.21
N ASN A 165 -0.49 -0.12 -7.08
CA ASN A 165 -1.45 -0.18 -8.17
C ASN A 165 -2.22 1.15 -8.18
N LEU A 166 -1.81 2.03 -9.08
CA LEU A 166 -2.20 3.44 -9.09
C LEU A 166 -3.15 3.71 -10.26
N TYR A 167 -4.30 4.31 -9.96
CA TYR A 167 -5.32 4.60 -10.95
C TYR A 167 -5.60 6.11 -10.99
N PHE A 168 -5.92 6.62 -12.18
CA PHE A 168 -6.19 8.04 -12.39
C PHE A 168 -7.09 8.23 -13.62
N THR A 169 -7.59 9.44 -13.83
CA THR A 169 -8.37 9.76 -15.03
C THR A 169 -7.53 9.53 -16.29
N PRO A 170 -8.05 8.89 -17.35
CA PRO A 170 -7.27 8.62 -18.56
C PRO A 170 -6.56 9.85 -19.12
N GLN A 171 -5.25 9.73 -19.35
CA GLN A 171 -4.40 10.78 -19.91
C GLN A 171 -3.66 10.27 -21.15
N VAL A 172 -3.52 11.14 -22.15
CA VAL A 172 -2.65 10.87 -23.31
C VAL A 172 -1.25 11.35 -22.96
N CYS A 173 -0.27 10.46 -22.98
CA CYS A 173 1.11 10.84 -22.70
C CYS A 173 2.12 10.11 -23.57
N ARG A 174 3.31 10.70 -23.66
CA ARG A 174 4.52 10.08 -24.24
C ARG A 174 5.64 9.96 -23.22
N TYR A 175 5.60 10.75 -22.17
CA TYR A 175 6.61 10.79 -21.13
C TYR A 175 5.94 10.60 -19.77
N VAL A 176 6.56 9.80 -18.93
CA VAL A 176 6.18 9.64 -17.52
C VAL A 176 7.39 10.00 -16.67
N ARG A 177 7.18 10.80 -15.62
CA ARG A 177 8.21 11.18 -14.66
C ARG A 177 7.77 10.75 -13.27
N ILE A 178 8.62 9.98 -12.61
CA ILE A 178 8.45 9.54 -11.23
C ILE A 178 9.47 10.30 -10.38
N VAL A 179 8.99 11.05 -9.38
CA VAL A 179 9.83 11.86 -8.50
C VAL A 179 9.63 11.41 -7.07
N GLY A 180 10.65 10.81 -6.49
CA GLY A 180 10.75 10.55 -5.07
C GLY A 180 10.95 11.84 -4.28
N THR A 181 10.13 12.04 -3.24
CA THR A 181 10.17 13.20 -2.35
C THR A 181 10.65 12.85 -0.95
N HIS A 182 10.55 11.57 -0.57
CA HIS A 182 11.00 11.09 0.73
C HIS A 182 11.40 9.62 0.69
N ASN A 183 12.40 9.27 1.51
CA ASN A 183 12.75 7.90 1.85
C ASN A 183 13.13 7.89 3.34
N THR A 184 12.58 6.96 4.11
CA THR A 184 12.75 6.89 5.57
C THR A 184 14.15 6.49 6.03
N VAL A 185 15.04 6.04 5.13
CA VAL A 185 16.40 5.58 5.46
C VAL A 185 17.48 6.53 4.95
N ASN A 186 17.36 7.05 3.73
CA ASN A 186 18.37 7.92 3.12
C ASN A 186 17.75 8.88 2.08
N LYS A 187 18.56 9.67 1.37
CA LYS A 187 18.10 10.66 0.39
C LYS A 187 18.09 10.15 -1.06
N VAL A 188 17.79 8.86 -1.26
CA VAL A 188 17.78 8.23 -2.59
C VAL A 188 16.45 7.50 -2.80
N PHE A 189 15.81 7.74 -3.93
CA PHE A 189 14.59 7.03 -4.31
C PHE A 189 14.93 5.79 -5.14
N HIS A 190 14.37 4.63 -4.80
CA HIS A 190 14.67 3.36 -5.49
C HIS A 190 13.38 2.77 -6.09
N LEU A 191 13.45 2.44 -7.38
CA LEU A 191 12.36 1.93 -8.18
C LEU A 191 12.80 0.64 -8.88
N VAL A 192 12.22 -0.48 -8.49
CA VAL A 192 12.59 -1.81 -8.99
C VAL A 192 11.96 -2.04 -10.35
N ALA A 193 10.63 -1.87 -10.45
CA ALA A 193 9.88 -2.12 -11.66
C ALA A 193 8.86 -1.02 -11.92
N PHE A 194 8.53 -0.79 -13.19
CA PHE A 194 7.52 0.16 -13.61
C PHE A 194 6.75 -0.36 -14.83
N GLU A 195 5.42 -0.28 -14.73
CA GLU A 195 4.47 -0.64 -15.78
C GLU A 195 3.45 0.51 -15.91
N CYS A 196 3.08 0.85 -17.15
CA CYS A 196 1.99 1.78 -17.41
C CYS A 196 1.07 1.22 -18.50
N MET A 197 -0.23 1.34 -18.29
CA MET A 197 -1.21 0.72 -19.16
C MET A 197 -2.55 1.44 -19.12
N PHE A 198 -3.40 1.05 -20.05
CA PHE A 198 -4.82 1.35 -20.00
C PHE A 198 -5.59 0.15 -19.46
N THR A 199 -6.55 0.41 -18.58
CA THR A 199 -7.50 -0.59 -18.07
C THR A 199 -8.93 -0.11 -18.21
N ASN A 200 -9.82 -1.05 -18.53
CA ASN A 200 -11.28 -0.86 -18.48
C ASN A 200 -11.87 -1.33 -17.15
N HIS A 201 -11.04 -1.84 -16.24
CA HIS A 201 -11.48 -2.25 -14.91
C HIS A 201 -12.02 -1.01 -14.17
N SER A 202 -13.23 -1.14 -13.62
CA SER A 202 -13.83 -0.06 -12.83
C SER A 202 -13.06 0.13 -11.53
N PHE A 203 -12.73 1.37 -11.21
CA PHE A 203 -12.14 1.74 -9.92
C PHE A 203 -12.84 3.00 -9.41
N THR A 204 -12.90 3.17 -8.10
CA THR A 204 -13.43 4.37 -7.47
C THR A 204 -12.28 5.11 -6.81
N LEU A 205 -12.16 6.41 -7.11
CA LEU A 205 -11.20 7.29 -6.47
C LEU A 205 -11.92 8.30 -5.59
N GLU A 206 -11.37 8.53 -4.41
CA GLU A 206 -11.77 9.58 -3.49
C GLU A 206 -10.53 10.38 -3.11
N ASP A 207 -10.51 11.67 -3.46
CA ASP A 207 -9.33 12.54 -3.35
C ASP A 207 -8.04 11.95 -3.93
N GLY A 208 -8.17 11.23 -5.06
CA GLY A 208 -7.05 10.57 -5.75
C GLY A 208 -6.60 9.25 -5.14
N LEU A 209 -7.25 8.76 -4.08
CA LEU A 209 -6.96 7.47 -3.46
C LEU A 209 -7.98 6.42 -3.87
N VAL A 210 -7.52 5.18 -4.03
CA VAL A 210 -8.40 4.05 -4.33
C VAL A 210 -9.30 3.77 -3.12
N VAL A 211 -10.61 3.64 -3.39
CA VAL A 211 -11.56 3.07 -2.44
C VAL A 211 -11.62 1.56 -2.71
N PRO A 212 -10.96 0.71 -1.90
CA PRO A 212 -10.90 -0.71 -2.16
C PRO A 212 -12.27 -1.37 -1.94
N SER A 213 -12.60 -2.36 -2.77
CA SER A 213 -13.74 -3.27 -2.57
C SER A 213 -13.32 -4.60 -1.95
N GLU A 214 -12.08 -5.02 -2.19
CA GLU A 214 -11.51 -6.28 -1.71
C GLU A 214 -10.48 -6.03 -0.61
N ASN A 215 -10.24 -7.03 0.25
CA ASN A 215 -9.28 -6.94 1.35
C ASN A 215 -7.85 -6.64 0.85
N VAL A 216 -7.37 -5.43 1.13
CA VAL A 216 -6.01 -4.97 0.86
C VAL A 216 -5.04 -5.23 2.00
N ALA A 217 -5.51 -5.68 3.16
CA ALA A 217 -4.69 -6.10 4.29
C ALA A 217 -4.29 -7.59 4.18
N THR A 218 -3.67 -7.97 3.06
CA THR A 218 -3.17 -9.34 2.84
C THR A 218 -1.71 -9.33 2.41
N ILE A 219 -1.03 -10.47 2.58
CA ILE A 219 0.35 -10.67 2.10
C ILE A 219 0.43 -10.49 0.58
N ALA A 220 -0.58 -10.98 -0.16
CA ALA A 220 -0.65 -10.87 -1.61
C ALA A 220 -0.81 -9.41 -2.09
N SER A 221 -1.49 -8.59 -1.29
CA SER A 221 -1.62 -7.14 -1.49
C SER A 221 -0.44 -6.34 -0.90
N CYS A 222 0.65 -7.03 -0.55
CA CYS A 222 1.88 -6.44 0.00
C CYS A 222 1.70 -5.70 1.34
N ALA A 223 0.65 -6.00 2.10
CA ALA A 223 0.51 -5.52 3.47
C ALA A 223 1.45 -6.27 4.42
N SER A 224 1.86 -5.61 5.50
CA SER A 224 2.75 -6.17 6.50
C SER A 224 2.42 -5.68 7.91
N VAL A 225 2.78 -6.48 8.91
CA VAL A 225 2.72 -6.06 10.32
C VAL A 225 4.10 -5.51 10.71
N ILE A 226 4.17 -4.23 11.09
CA ILE A 226 5.41 -3.54 11.43
C ILE A 226 5.61 -3.36 12.94
N GLU A 227 4.52 -3.46 13.71
CA GLU A 227 4.56 -3.56 15.18
C GLU A 227 3.59 -4.62 15.66
N GLY A 228 3.95 -5.29 16.75
CA GLY A 228 3.25 -6.46 17.28
C GLY A 228 4.13 -7.70 17.25
N VAL A 229 3.80 -8.68 18.08
CA VAL A 229 4.55 -9.92 18.24
C VAL A 229 3.69 -11.09 17.79
N SER A 230 4.28 -11.99 17.01
CA SER A 230 3.64 -13.24 16.60
C SER A 230 4.70 -14.33 16.54
N ARG A 231 4.33 -15.56 16.92
CA ARG A 231 5.20 -16.73 16.71
C ARG A 231 5.15 -17.22 15.27
N SER A 232 4.00 -17.05 14.62
CA SER A 232 3.79 -17.43 13.22
C SER A 232 3.97 -16.21 12.32
N ARG A 233 4.80 -16.34 11.29
CA ARG A 233 5.01 -15.25 10.32
C ARG A 233 3.67 -14.87 9.68
N ASN A 234 3.37 -13.57 9.65
CA ASN A 234 2.17 -13.00 9.01
C ASN A 234 0.83 -13.52 9.57
N ALA A 235 0.78 -14.03 10.82
CA ALA A 235 -0.44 -14.62 11.40
C ALA A 235 -1.68 -13.75 11.22
N LEU A 236 -1.56 -12.43 11.42
CA LEU A 236 -2.67 -11.49 11.31
C LEU A 236 -3.25 -11.36 9.89
N LEU A 237 -2.43 -11.58 8.85
CA LEU A 237 -2.73 -11.23 7.45
C LEU A 237 -2.70 -12.44 6.50
N ASN A 238 -2.60 -13.66 7.02
CA ASN A 238 -2.46 -14.89 6.23
C ASN A 238 -3.81 -15.50 5.78
N GLY A 239 -4.94 -14.96 6.24
CA GLY A 239 -6.28 -15.47 5.93
C GLY A 239 -6.72 -16.67 6.79
N ASP A 240 -5.89 -17.15 7.71
CA ASP A 240 -6.26 -18.24 8.61
C ASP A 240 -7.09 -17.71 9.78
N THR A 241 -8.32 -18.21 9.88
CA THR A 241 -9.32 -17.81 10.88
C THR A 241 -9.78 -18.99 11.71
N ARG A 242 -9.08 -20.14 11.63
CA ARG A 242 -9.51 -21.39 12.27
C ARG A 242 -8.39 -22.12 12.99
N ASN A 243 -7.15 -22.02 12.51
CA ASN A 243 -6.02 -22.72 13.10
C ASN A 243 -5.20 -21.76 13.97
N TYR A 244 -5.73 -21.49 15.16
CA TYR A 244 -5.03 -20.73 16.21
C TYR A 244 -5.26 -21.39 17.57
N ASP A 245 -4.24 -21.36 18.40
CA ASP A 245 -4.22 -21.96 19.73
C ASP A 245 -3.35 -21.13 20.68
N TRP A 246 -3.21 -21.59 21.92
CA TRP A 246 -2.53 -20.82 22.97
C TRP A 246 -1.06 -20.54 22.65
N ASP A 247 -0.49 -21.23 21.65
CA ASP A 247 0.89 -21.11 21.24
C ASP A 247 1.05 -20.25 19.98
N SER A 248 0.11 -20.31 19.03
CA SER A 248 0.27 -19.73 17.69
C SER A 248 -1.03 -19.27 17.01
N GLY A 249 -0.91 -18.58 15.87
CA GLY A 249 -2.05 -18.18 15.04
C GLY A 249 -2.67 -16.83 15.39
N TYR A 250 -1.97 -15.98 16.15
CA TYR A 250 -2.40 -14.62 16.46
C TYR A 250 -1.19 -13.67 16.53
N THR A 251 -1.47 -12.38 16.40
CA THR A 251 -0.53 -11.30 16.71
C THR A 251 -0.97 -10.59 17.99
N CYS A 252 -0.02 -10.22 18.84
CA CYS A 252 -0.29 -9.63 20.14
C CYS A 252 0.61 -8.45 20.48
N HIS A 253 0.21 -7.70 21.50
CA HIS A 253 1.06 -6.71 22.16
C HIS A 253 0.72 -6.63 23.65
N GLN A 254 1.67 -6.17 24.47
CA GLN A 254 1.44 -5.92 25.90
C GLN A 254 0.51 -4.70 26.07
N LEU A 255 -0.47 -4.81 26.96
CA LEU A 255 -1.34 -3.69 27.33
C LEU A 255 -0.50 -2.56 27.97
N GLY A 256 -0.79 -1.31 27.59
CA GLY A 256 -0.10 -0.13 28.14
C GLY A 256 1.31 0.15 27.60
N SER A 257 1.90 -0.74 26.80
CA SER A 257 3.28 -0.58 26.31
C SER A 257 3.49 -0.93 24.83
N GLY A 258 2.43 -1.12 24.05
CA GLY A 258 2.56 -1.43 22.63
C GLY A 258 1.27 -1.30 21.85
N ALA A 259 1.35 -1.68 20.58
CA ALA A 259 0.24 -1.74 19.64
C ALA A 259 0.50 -2.84 18.59
N ILE A 260 -0.50 -3.14 17.79
CA ILE A 260 -0.34 -3.84 16.51
C ILE A 260 -0.45 -2.79 15.42
N VAL A 261 0.58 -2.64 14.60
CA VAL A 261 0.58 -1.69 13.48
C VAL A 261 0.70 -2.45 12.17
N ILE A 262 -0.31 -2.29 11.32
CA ILE A 262 -0.37 -2.81 9.96
C ILE A 262 0.04 -1.69 9.01
N GLN A 263 0.96 -1.97 8.09
CA GLN A 263 1.29 -1.14 6.94
C GLN A 263 0.66 -1.74 5.68
N LEU A 264 -0.17 -0.96 5.00
CA LEU A 264 -0.66 -1.26 3.64
C LEU A 264 0.40 -0.86 2.61
N ALA A 265 0.32 -1.42 1.40
CA ALA A 265 1.31 -1.14 0.34
C ALA A 265 1.29 0.32 -0.12
N GLN A 266 0.09 0.92 -0.18
CA GLN A 266 -0.15 2.27 -0.65
C GLN A 266 -1.28 2.91 0.19
N PRO A 267 -1.50 4.23 0.11
CA PRO A 267 -2.64 4.86 0.75
C PRO A 267 -3.96 4.43 0.07
N PHE A 268 -4.95 4.11 0.90
CA PHE A 268 -6.32 3.82 0.47
C PHE A 268 -7.30 4.72 1.20
N SER A 269 -8.47 4.98 0.59
CA SER A 269 -9.61 5.58 1.29
C SER A 269 -10.46 4.45 1.90
N ILE A 270 -10.36 4.27 3.21
CA ILE A 270 -10.96 3.13 3.94
C ILE A 270 -12.06 3.61 4.89
N GLY A 271 -13.18 2.89 4.95
CA GLY A 271 -14.31 3.21 5.84
C GLY A 271 -14.86 1.99 6.60
N SER A 272 -14.21 0.85 6.47
CA SER A 272 -14.58 -0.37 7.18
C SER A 272 -13.37 -1.21 7.51
N LEU A 273 -13.44 -1.92 8.63
CA LEU A 273 -12.42 -2.84 9.12
C LEU A 273 -13.12 -4.05 9.73
N ARG A 274 -12.49 -5.22 9.67
CA ARG A 274 -12.95 -6.36 10.45
C ARG A 274 -11.77 -7.07 11.07
N LEU A 275 -11.95 -7.53 12.29
CA LEU A 275 -10.92 -8.22 13.03
C LEU A 275 -11.51 -9.36 13.84
N LEU A 276 -10.75 -10.45 13.96
CA LEU A 276 -11.07 -11.58 14.82
C LEU A 276 -10.24 -11.46 16.09
N LEU A 277 -10.90 -11.13 17.20
CA LEU A 277 -10.28 -11.24 18.53
C LEU A 277 -10.16 -12.71 18.91
N TRP A 278 -9.15 -13.01 19.72
CA TRP A 278 -9.02 -14.34 20.32
C TRP A 278 -10.31 -14.74 21.04
N ASP A 279 -10.85 -15.91 20.70
CA ASP A 279 -12.15 -16.38 21.20
C ASP A 279 -12.17 -17.88 21.54
N CYS A 280 -11.00 -18.52 21.76
CA CYS A 280 -10.94 -19.90 22.24
C CYS A 280 -11.41 -20.05 23.70
N ASP A 281 -11.66 -18.96 24.42
CA ASP A 281 -12.21 -18.96 25.77
C ASP A 281 -13.15 -17.76 26.02
N GLU A 282 -13.57 -17.57 27.27
CA GLU A 282 -14.55 -16.57 27.65
C GLU A 282 -14.02 -15.13 27.81
N ARG A 283 -12.77 -14.87 27.42
CA ARG A 283 -12.17 -13.54 27.61
C ARG A 283 -12.78 -12.49 26.69
N SER A 284 -12.76 -11.24 27.15
CA SER A 284 -13.14 -10.07 26.37
C SER A 284 -12.06 -9.01 26.36
N TYR A 285 -12.11 -8.16 25.34
CA TYR A 285 -11.13 -7.12 25.07
C TYR A 285 -11.79 -5.76 24.93
N SER A 286 -11.03 -4.70 25.20
CA SER A 286 -11.37 -3.33 24.85
C SER A 286 -10.20 -2.68 24.14
N TYR A 287 -10.45 -1.87 23.13
CA TYR A 287 -9.41 -1.33 22.26
C TYR A 287 -9.86 -0.04 21.57
N TYR A 288 -8.94 0.63 20.90
CA TYR A 288 -9.25 1.67 19.91
C TYR A 288 -8.41 1.45 18.66
N ILE A 289 -8.85 2.04 17.55
CA ILE A 289 -8.14 1.97 16.27
C ILE A 289 -7.84 3.37 15.77
N GLU A 290 -6.61 3.57 15.32
CA GLU A 290 -6.13 4.77 14.68
C GLU A 290 -5.64 4.47 13.26
N VAL A 291 -5.75 5.45 12.38
CA VAL A 291 -5.19 5.39 11.02
C VAL A 291 -4.21 6.52 10.79
N SER A 292 -3.25 6.29 9.90
CA SER A 292 -2.25 7.29 9.50
C SER A 292 -1.82 7.06 8.06
N THR A 293 -1.32 8.10 7.41
CA THR A 293 -0.64 8.02 6.11
C THR A 293 0.88 8.19 6.22
N ASN A 294 1.39 8.59 7.39
CA ASN A 294 2.79 9.01 7.56
C ASN A 294 3.45 8.55 8.88
N GLN A 295 2.74 7.78 9.72
CA GLN A 295 3.16 7.32 11.05
C GLN A 295 3.43 8.42 12.09
N GLN A 296 3.27 9.69 11.76
CA GLN A 296 3.46 10.82 12.67
C GLN A 296 2.12 11.35 13.18
N GLN A 297 1.18 11.53 12.26
CA GLN A 297 -0.17 12.02 12.55
C GLN A 297 -1.13 10.86 12.53
N TRP A 298 -1.82 10.65 13.65
CA TRP A 298 -2.76 9.55 13.86
C TRP A 298 -4.15 10.09 14.13
N THR A 299 -5.14 9.53 13.43
CA THR A 299 -6.55 9.85 13.61
C THR A 299 -7.24 8.65 14.23
N LYS A 300 -7.79 8.80 15.44
CA LYS A 300 -8.62 7.76 16.05
C LYS A 300 -9.95 7.66 15.30
N VAL A 301 -10.17 6.52 14.65
CA VAL A 301 -11.38 6.24 13.87
C VAL A 301 -12.43 5.46 14.65
N LEU A 302 -12.00 4.63 15.60
CA LEU A 302 -12.88 3.85 16.48
C LEU A 302 -12.40 3.92 17.93
N ASP A 303 -13.35 4.02 18.86
CA ASP A 303 -13.09 3.90 20.30
C ASP A 303 -14.02 2.86 20.93
N ARG A 304 -13.46 1.72 21.34
CA ARG A 304 -14.13 0.62 22.07
C ARG A 304 -13.51 0.42 23.45
N THR A 305 -12.85 1.45 24.01
CA THR A 305 -12.15 1.36 25.30
C THR A 305 -13.06 1.05 26.50
N ARG A 306 -14.37 1.24 26.33
CA ARG A 306 -15.40 0.97 27.35
C ARG A 306 -16.38 -0.14 26.94
N VAL A 307 -16.03 -0.94 25.93
CA VAL A 307 -16.88 -2.00 25.39
C VAL A 307 -16.17 -3.33 25.53
N ALA A 308 -16.85 -4.32 26.10
CA ALA A 308 -16.37 -5.70 26.14
C ALA A 308 -16.63 -6.36 24.77
N CYS A 309 -15.57 -6.50 23.98
CA CYS A 309 -15.57 -7.04 22.62
C CYS A 309 -14.98 -8.46 22.60
N ARG A 310 -15.48 -9.33 21.73
CA ARG A 310 -15.07 -10.75 21.64
C ARG A 310 -15.21 -11.26 20.21
N SER A 311 -14.46 -12.29 19.83
CA SER A 311 -14.58 -12.91 18.49
C SER A 311 -14.53 -11.87 17.36
N TRP A 312 -15.25 -12.11 16.27
CA TRP A 312 -15.35 -11.21 15.12
C TRP A 312 -15.97 -9.87 15.50
N GLN A 313 -15.37 -8.81 15.00
CA GLN A 313 -15.81 -7.43 15.15
C GLN A 313 -15.80 -6.75 13.78
N THR A 314 -16.98 -6.51 13.20
CA THR A 314 -17.15 -5.65 12.02
C THR A 314 -17.31 -4.18 12.43
N LEU A 315 -16.46 -3.31 11.87
CA LEU A 315 -16.35 -1.90 12.25
C LEU A 315 -16.55 -1.01 11.03
N MET A 316 -17.41 0.00 11.15
CA MET A 316 -17.70 0.98 10.10
C MET A 316 -17.45 2.39 10.65
N PHE A 317 -16.93 3.28 9.81
CA PHE A 317 -16.62 4.67 10.13
C PHE A 317 -16.57 5.51 8.86
N ASP A 318 -16.56 6.84 9.00
CA ASP A 318 -16.39 7.74 7.87
C ASP A 318 -15.06 7.48 7.16
N LYS A 319 -15.06 7.50 5.84
CA LYS A 319 -13.86 7.17 5.08
C LYS A 319 -12.68 8.07 5.45
N GLN A 320 -11.52 7.45 5.65
CA GLN A 320 -10.27 8.13 5.98
C GLN A 320 -9.14 7.60 5.09
N PRO A 321 -8.19 8.47 4.68
CA PRO A 321 -6.97 8.04 4.03
C PRO A 321 -6.07 7.28 5.01
N ALA A 322 -5.62 6.09 4.62
CA ALA A 322 -4.77 5.26 5.47
C ALA A 322 -3.71 4.50 4.66
N SER A 323 -2.46 4.62 5.09
CA SER A 323 -1.36 3.68 4.76
C SER A 323 -1.02 2.78 5.95
N PHE A 324 -1.38 3.20 7.16
CA PHE A 324 -1.13 2.50 8.41
C PHE A 324 -2.41 2.41 9.22
N ILE A 325 -2.59 1.25 9.87
CA ILE A 325 -3.66 1.02 10.84
C ILE A 325 -3.01 0.56 12.13
N ARG A 326 -3.32 1.24 13.23
CA ARG A 326 -2.85 0.90 14.57
C ARG A 326 -4.02 0.41 15.42
N ILE A 327 -3.88 -0.78 15.97
CA ILE A 327 -4.83 -1.37 16.92
C ILE A 327 -4.19 -1.33 18.29
N VAL A 328 -4.83 -0.65 19.24
CA VAL A 328 -4.33 -0.54 20.61
C VAL A 328 -5.31 -1.18 21.59
N GLY A 329 -4.93 -2.34 22.09
CA GLY A 329 -5.59 -2.98 23.22
C GLY A 329 -5.43 -2.17 24.50
N THR A 330 -6.53 -2.03 25.22
CA THR A 330 -6.62 -1.30 26.50
C THR A 330 -7.10 -2.18 27.65
N HIS A 331 -7.79 -3.28 27.34
CA HIS A 331 -8.24 -4.24 28.33
C HIS A 331 -8.26 -5.66 27.76
N ASN A 332 -8.00 -6.62 28.64
CA ASN A 332 -8.25 -8.05 28.44
C ASN A 332 -8.62 -8.65 29.80
N THR A 333 -9.74 -9.37 29.88
CA THR A 333 -10.24 -9.94 31.16
C THR A 333 -9.42 -11.13 31.67
N ALA A 334 -8.54 -11.72 30.85
CA ALA A 334 -7.76 -12.90 31.23
C ALA A 334 -6.31 -12.60 31.64
N ASN A 335 -5.66 -11.61 31.02
CA ASN A 335 -4.25 -11.25 31.25
C ASN A 335 -3.91 -9.87 30.67
N GLU A 336 -2.63 -9.47 30.72
CA GLU A 336 -2.16 -8.15 30.28
C GLU A 336 -1.70 -8.09 28.81
N VAL A 337 -2.21 -8.98 27.95
CA VAL A 337 -1.82 -9.04 26.53
C VAL A 337 -3.06 -8.93 25.63
N PHE A 338 -3.03 -8.04 24.64
CA PHE A 338 -4.06 -7.96 23.60
C PHE A 338 -3.76 -8.95 22.49
N HIS A 339 -4.76 -9.73 22.04
CA HIS A 339 -4.58 -10.76 21.03
C HIS A 339 -5.55 -10.53 19.85
N CYS A 340 -5.01 -10.51 18.64
CA CYS A 340 -5.77 -10.40 17.40
C CYS A 340 -5.35 -11.53 16.45
N VAL A 341 -6.32 -12.36 16.07
CA VAL A 341 -6.11 -13.53 15.21
C VAL A 341 -6.04 -13.13 13.76
N HIS A 342 -7.00 -12.31 13.31
CA HIS A 342 -7.14 -11.94 11.90
C HIS A 342 -7.53 -10.48 11.74
N PHE A 343 -7.11 -9.87 10.64
CA PHE A 343 -7.48 -8.51 10.27
C PHE A 343 -7.72 -8.40 8.77
N GLU A 344 -8.78 -7.68 8.40
CA GLU A 344 -9.09 -7.34 7.02
C GLU A 344 -9.53 -5.88 6.90
N CYS A 345 -9.16 -5.28 5.77
CA CYS A 345 -9.45 -3.90 5.43
C CYS A 345 -9.61 -3.82 3.90
N PRO A 346 -10.77 -3.41 3.36
CA PRO A 346 -12.04 -3.16 4.04
C PRO A 346 -12.65 -4.47 4.59
N ALA A 347 -13.66 -4.34 5.46
CA ALA A 347 -14.41 -5.49 5.95
C ALA A 347 -15.07 -6.28 4.81
N GLN A 348 -14.89 -7.60 4.78
CA GLN A 348 -15.45 -8.51 3.76
C GLN A 348 -16.76 -9.11 4.25
N LEU A 349 -17.86 -8.38 4.01
CA LEU A 349 -19.20 -8.72 4.54
C LEU A 349 -19.83 -9.96 3.92
N ASP A 350 -19.33 -10.40 2.76
CA ASP A 350 -19.85 -11.58 2.05
C ASP A 350 -19.47 -12.90 2.75
N THR A 351 -18.55 -12.86 3.72
CA THR A 351 -18.20 -14.03 4.54
C THR A 351 -19.07 -14.04 5.80
N GLU A 352 -19.99 -15.01 5.88
CA GLU A 352 -20.76 -15.26 7.10
C GLU A 352 -19.83 -15.67 8.25
N VAL A 353 -19.79 -14.85 9.28
CA VAL A 353 -19.09 -15.17 10.54
C VAL A 353 -20.03 -14.93 11.72
N LYS A 354 -19.78 -15.64 12.82
CA LYS A 354 -20.47 -15.38 14.07
C LYS A 354 -19.86 -14.13 14.72
N GLU A 355 -20.50 -12.98 14.51
CA GLU A 355 -20.11 -11.72 15.16
C GLU A 355 -20.21 -11.86 16.68
N GLY A 356 -19.20 -11.35 17.39
CA GLY A 356 -19.27 -11.26 18.84
C GLY A 356 -20.17 -10.11 19.26
N SER A 357 -21.20 -10.42 20.05
CA SER A 357 -22.07 -9.38 20.60
C SER A 357 -21.28 -8.49 21.57
N PRO A 358 -21.34 -7.15 21.45
CA PRO A 358 -20.83 -6.29 22.51
C PRO A 358 -21.63 -6.60 23.78
N GLY A 359 -20.92 -6.94 24.86
CA GLY A 359 -21.57 -7.18 26.15
C GLY A 359 -22.36 -5.93 26.54
N LEU A 360 -23.69 -6.01 26.56
CA LEU A 360 -24.53 -5.01 27.22
C LEU A 360 -24.13 -5.03 28.70
N ASN A 361 -23.71 -3.88 29.23
CA ASN A 361 -23.55 -3.70 30.66
C ASN A 361 -24.86 -4.14 31.34
N SER A 362 -24.83 -5.25 32.08
CA SER A 362 -25.96 -5.69 32.89
C SER A 362 -26.08 -4.74 34.08
N SER A 363 -26.76 -3.61 33.89
CA SER A 363 -27.34 -2.83 34.97
C SER A 363 -28.75 -3.36 35.24
N ASP A 364 -28.91 -3.85 36.46
CA ASP A 364 -30.14 -4.18 37.19
C ASP A 364 -31.06 -5.26 36.63
N SER A 365 -31.03 -6.42 37.31
CA SER A 365 -32.23 -7.12 37.78
C SER A 365 -31.83 -8.12 38.87
N ASP A 366 -32.06 -7.74 40.12
CA ASP A 366 -32.19 -8.66 41.24
C ASP A 366 -33.20 -9.77 40.92
N ALA A 367 -32.75 -11.01 40.94
CA ALA A 367 -33.60 -12.15 41.25
C ALA A 367 -32.74 -13.27 41.84
N ALA A 368 -32.87 -13.41 43.16
CA ALA A 368 -32.27 -14.47 43.95
C ALA A 368 -32.57 -15.86 43.36
N SER A 369 -31.53 -16.68 43.23
CA SER A 369 -31.66 -18.14 43.17
C SER A 369 -30.39 -18.75 43.74
N GLN A 370 -30.48 -19.12 45.02
CA GLN A 370 -29.50 -19.90 45.75
C GLN A 370 -29.46 -21.31 45.17
N HIS A 371 -28.26 -21.86 44.91
CA HIS A 371 -27.87 -23.25 45.17
C HIS A 371 -26.36 -23.47 44.88
N PRO A 372 -25.71 -24.51 45.44
CA PRO A 372 -24.48 -24.33 46.22
C PRO A 372 -23.18 -24.69 45.48
N ARG A 373 -22.09 -24.05 45.95
CA ARG A 373 -20.69 -24.34 45.57
C ARG A 373 -20.28 -25.78 45.88
N PRO A 374 -19.55 -26.48 45.00
CA PRO A 374 -18.77 -27.65 45.37
C PRO A 374 -17.51 -27.23 46.15
N GLN A 375 -17.28 -27.89 47.29
CA GLN A 375 -16.14 -27.69 48.17
C GLN A 375 -14.83 -28.19 47.56
N ARG A 376 -13.74 -27.48 47.87
CA ARG A 376 -12.34 -27.79 47.57
C ARG A 376 -11.82 -28.81 48.60
N PRO A 377 -11.17 -29.93 48.22
CA PRO A 377 -10.48 -30.76 49.21
C PRO A 377 -9.13 -30.14 49.57
N SER A 378 -8.91 -29.98 50.87
CA SER A 378 -7.67 -29.55 51.53
C SER A 378 -6.63 -30.67 51.56
N ARG A 379 -5.36 -30.23 51.53
CA ARG A 379 -4.11 -31.00 51.56
C ARG A 379 -3.97 -31.91 52.79
N THR A 380 -3.40 -33.09 52.60
CA THR A 380 -2.73 -33.87 53.66
C THR A 380 -1.25 -34.06 53.31
N HIS A 381 -0.40 -33.63 54.24
CA HIS A 381 1.05 -33.84 54.28
C HIS A 381 1.40 -35.29 54.66
N SER A 382 2.42 -35.86 54.02
CA SER A 382 3.27 -36.91 54.60
C SER A 382 4.74 -36.63 54.22
N LEU A 383 5.62 -36.69 55.21
CA LEU A 383 7.02 -36.28 55.22
C LEU A 383 7.99 -37.47 55.01
N LEU A 384 9.01 -37.26 54.15
CA LEU A 384 10.46 -37.63 54.27
C LEU A 384 10.89 -39.12 54.28
N PRO A 385 12.19 -39.48 54.01
CA PRO A 385 13.39 -38.64 54.00
C PRO A 385 14.37 -38.78 52.80
N SER A 386 15.40 -37.94 52.85
CA SER A 386 16.44 -37.63 51.85
C SER A 386 17.82 -38.27 52.12
N GLN A 387 18.64 -38.30 51.04
CA GLN A 387 20.13 -38.19 50.96
C GLN A 387 21.01 -39.46 51.11
N PRO A 388 22.32 -39.49 50.68
CA PRO A 388 23.18 -38.43 50.08
C PRO A 388 24.16 -38.79 48.89
N SER A 389 24.72 -37.72 48.27
CA SER A 389 26.13 -37.44 47.80
C SER A 389 26.90 -38.24 46.71
N SER A 390 27.20 -37.55 45.58
CA SER A 390 28.49 -37.13 44.89
C SER A 390 29.82 -37.94 45.03
N PRO A 391 30.96 -37.69 44.30
CA PRO A 391 31.32 -36.54 43.41
C PRO A 391 32.26 -36.80 42.18
N SER A 392 32.74 -35.70 41.56
CA SER A 392 34.03 -35.47 40.81
C SER A 392 34.08 -35.87 39.32
N SER A 393 34.72 -35.18 38.35
CA SER A 393 35.57 -33.97 38.31
C SER A 393 35.88 -33.55 36.84
N SER A 394 36.06 -32.22 36.62
CA SER A 394 37.10 -31.49 35.81
C SER A 394 37.68 -32.10 34.52
N SER A 395 38.14 -31.43 33.46
CA SER A 395 38.38 -30.03 33.04
C SER A 395 39.27 -30.08 31.77
N SER A 396 39.13 -29.16 30.81
CA SER A 396 40.18 -28.57 29.90
C SER A 396 39.46 -27.95 28.67
N GLN A 397 39.45 -26.64 28.38
CA GLN A 397 40.48 -25.61 28.13
C GLN A 397 41.39 -25.83 26.90
N SER A 398 41.00 -25.15 25.80
CA SER A 398 41.74 -24.19 24.95
C SER A 398 43.05 -24.53 24.22
N ASN A 399 43.06 -24.04 22.96
CA ASN A 399 44.15 -23.57 22.09
C ASN A 399 44.81 -24.56 21.11
N LEU A 400 44.50 -24.38 19.83
CA LEU A 400 45.36 -23.67 18.87
C LEU A 400 44.51 -23.02 17.76
#